data_AF-W2RR76-F1
#
_entry.id   AF-W2RR76-F1
#
_cell.length_a   1.000
_cell.length_b   1.000
_cell.length_c   1.000
_cell.angle_alpha   90.00
_cell.angle_beta   90.00
_cell.angle_gamma   90.00
#
_symmetry.space_group_name_H-M   'P 1'
#
loop_
_entity.id
_entity.type
_entity.pdbx_description
1 polymer ?
#
loop_
_entity_poly.entity_id
_entity_poly.type
_entity_poly.pdbx_seq_one_letter_code
_entity_poly.pdbx_strand_id
1 'polypeptide(L)'
;MPPTVIIVRHAQGDHNVGNKWRLKDATLTKIGMQQCASLAEWFPFHDKVDLMVSSPLRRTIQTAVHSFGPILTRTEVPFLLHPKAQEVSERNCNVGFAKEPLKAEVKKLFEGHDLGYDVGSRIDYDGVEEGWNSKKGYWGPEKEAVEKRAADMRAWLYERSEKTIVLVTHGAFLHYFTEDWEGYHPSLGSAYHNCEVRQFTFTPESTQGDAHIKETTWSRENRSHVAEKESVVVAERDGVRPAL
;
A
#
# COMPACT_ATOMS: atom_id res chain seq x y z
N MET A 1 -9.42 -19.54 10.13
CA MET A 1 -9.79 -19.10 8.76
C MET A 1 -8.84 -17.99 8.39
N PRO A 2 -8.37 -17.93 7.14
CA PRO A 2 -7.54 -16.82 6.66
C PRO A 2 -8.26 -15.47 6.80
N PRO A 3 -7.53 -14.35 6.93
CA PRO A 3 -8.13 -13.03 7.10
C PRO A 3 -8.88 -12.54 5.85
N THR A 4 -9.81 -11.62 6.08
CA THR A 4 -10.24 -10.67 5.05
C THR A 4 -9.16 -9.60 4.89
N VAL A 5 -8.75 -9.34 3.66
CA VAL A 5 -7.73 -8.34 3.32
C VAL A 5 -8.39 -7.17 2.60
N ILE A 6 -8.29 -6.00 3.19
CA ILE A 6 -8.73 -4.73 2.61
C ILE A 6 -7.50 -4.02 2.06
N ILE A 7 -7.37 -3.97 0.75
CA ILE A 7 -6.27 -3.26 0.10
C ILE A 7 -6.65 -1.81 -0.18
N VAL A 8 -5.64 -0.94 -0.11
CA VAL A 8 -5.79 0.50 -0.36
C VAL A 8 -4.60 0.96 -1.19
N ARG A 9 -4.82 1.55 -2.37
CA ARG A 9 -3.76 2.29 -3.06
C ARG A 9 -3.49 3.59 -2.30
N HIS A 10 -2.23 3.95 -2.09
CA HIS A 10 -1.87 5.22 -1.45
C HIS A 10 -2.55 6.43 -2.10
N ALA A 11 -2.74 7.49 -1.33
CA ALA A 11 -3.21 8.79 -1.82
C ALA A 11 -2.19 9.44 -2.77
N GLN A 12 -2.60 10.48 -3.49
CA GLN A 12 -1.76 11.16 -4.46
C GLN A 12 -0.44 11.65 -3.83
N GLY A 13 0.67 11.14 -4.34
CA GLY A 13 2.02 11.53 -3.98
C GLY A 13 2.59 12.58 -4.93
N ASP A 14 3.65 13.27 -4.51
CA ASP A 14 4.36 14.22 -5.36
C ASP A 14 4.81 13.60 -6.69
N HIS A 15 5.17 12.31 -6.70
CA HIS A 15 5.55 11.60 -7.91
C HIS A 15 4.40 11.41 -8.92
N ASN A 16 3.14 11.44 -8.48
CA ASN A 16 1.97 11.38 -9.36
C ASN A 16 1.74 12.70 -10.09
N VAL A 17 2.36 13.80 -9.65
CA VAL A 17 2.20 15.14 -10.24
C VAL A 17 3.56 15.73 -10.69
N GLY A 18 3.62 16.25 -11.92
CA GLY A 18 4.72 17.11 -12.35
C GLY A 18 6.12 16.47 -12.48
N ASN A 19 6.25 15.25 -13.01
CA ASN A 19 7.54 14.60 -13.32
C ASN A 19 8.52 14.48 -12.13
N LYS A 20 8.02 14.46 -10.89
CA LYS A 20 8.85 14.39 -9.67
C LYS A 20 9.33 12.97 -9.32
N TRP A 21 9.46 12.08 -10.30
CA TRP A 21 9.95 10.70 -10.11
C TRP A 21 11.41 10.62 -9.61
N ARG A 22 12.17 11.73 -9.72
CA ARG A 22 13.53 11.88 -9.20
C ARG A 22 13.59 12.14 -7.69
N LEU A 23 12.51 12.56 -7.06
CA LEU A 23 12.48 12.74 -5.60
C LEU A 23 12.64 11.38 -4.92
N LYS A 24 13.49 11.29 -3.90
CA LYS A 24 13.61 10.06 -3.12
C LYS A 24 12.34 9.85 -2.30
N ASP A 25 11.78 8.64 -2.35
CA ASP A 25 10.68 8.18 -1.48
C ASP A 25 9.57 9.22 -1.32
N ALA A 26 8.87 9.55 -2.40
CA ALA A 26 7.98 10.71 -2.46
C ALA A 26 6.89 10.71 -1.37
N THR A 27 6.58 11.90 -0.85
CA THR A 27 5.52 12.17 0.13
C THR A 27 4.18 12.47 -0.56
N LEU A 28 3.11 12.57 0.23
CA LEU A 28 1.79 13.00 -0.24
C LEU A 28 1.76 14.48 -0.65
N THR A 29 0.94 14.80 -1.65
CA THR A 29 0.59 16.18 -2.00
C THR A 29 -0.50 16.72 -1.08
N LYS A 30 -0.80 18.02 -1.16
CA LYS A 30 -1.99 18.58 -0.48
C LYS A 30 -3.29 17.92 -0.92
N ILE A 31 -3.41 17.54 -2.20
CA ILE A 31 -4.57 16.78 -2.71
C ILE A 31 -4.58 15.38 -2.11
N GLY A 32 -3.42 14.70 -2.05
CA GLY A 32 -3.32 13.40 -1.38
C GLY A 32 -3.77 13.45 0.08
N MET A 33 -3.45 14.53 0.81
CA MET A 33 -3.94 14.73 2.18
C MET A 33 -5.47 14.88 2.25
N GLN A 34 -6.08 15.56 1.27
CA GLN A 34 -7.54 15.67 1.18
C GLN A 34 -8.19 14.33 0.86
N GLN A 35 -7.61 13.55 -0.07
CA GLN A 35 -8.06 12.19 -0.36
C GLN A 35 -7.98 11.30 0.89
N CYS A 36 -6.92 11.45 1.69
CA CYS A 36 -6.80 10.72 2.95
C CYS A 36 -7.94 11.03 3.91
N ALA A 37 -8.32 12.31 4.04
CA ALA A 37 -9.42 12.75 4.90
C ALA A 37 -10.77 12.21 4.40
N SER A 38 -11.04 12.29 3.09
CA SER A 38 -12.25 11.71 2.50
C SER A 38 -12.33 10.19 2.70
N LEU A 39 -11.21 9.50 2.57
CA LEU A 39 -11.13 8.07 2.86
C LEU A 39 -11.39 7.78 4.35
N ALA A 40 -10.87 8.58 5.26
CA ALA A 40 -11.12 8.42 6.70
C ALA A 40 -12.61 8.51 7.04
N GLU A 41 -13.32 9.47 6.43
CA GLU A 41 -14.76 9.67 6.65
C GLU A 41 -15.60 8.54 6.05
N TRP A 42 -15.24 8.08 4.84
CA TRP A 42 -16.02 7.07 4.12
C TRP A 42 -15.79 5.64 4.62
N PHE A 43 -14.60 5.32 5.12
CA PHE A 43 -14.20 3.94 5.38
C PHE A 43 -15.05 3.26 6.48
N PRO A 44 -15.81 2.20 6.17
CA PRO A 44 -16.84 1.69 7.09
C PRO A 44 -16.36 0.62 8.07
N PHE A 45 -15.07 0.27 8.07
CA PHE A 45 -14.55 -0.89 8.81
C PHE A 45 -13.55 -0.53 9.92
N HIS A 46 -13.45 0.74 10.32
CA HIS A 46 -12.47 1.18 11.34
C HIS A 46 -12.52 0.35 12.63
N ASP A 47 -13.72 -0.07 13.05
CA ASP A 47 -13.97 -0.85 14.26
C ASP A 47 -13.69 -2.36 14.11
N LYS A 48 -13.52 -2.86 12.87
CA LYS A 48 -13.34 -4.29 12.57
C LYS A 48 -11.91 -4.68 12.21
N VAL A 49 -11.04 -3.70 11.98
CA VAL A 49 -9.64 -3.95 11.62
C VAL A 49 -8.86 -4.37 12.85
N ASP A 50 -8.13 -5.49 12.72
CA ASP A 50 -7.32 -6.08 13.78
C ASP A 50 -5.82 -5.90 13.52
N LEU A 51 -5.42 -5.55 12.29
CA LEU A 51 -4.04 -5.26 11.91
C LEU A 51 -3.99 -4.25 10.76
N MET A 52 -3.13 -3.25 10.93
CA MET A 52 -2.78 -2.29 9.90
C MET A 52 -1.41 -2.65 9.31
N VAL A 53 -1.30 -2.65 7.98
CA VAL A 53 -0.04 -2.88 7.26
C VAL A 53 0.14 -1.81 6.21
N SER A 54 1.35 -1.31 6.04
CA SER A 54 1.72 -0.52 4.87
C SER A 54 3.08 -0.94 4.33
N SER A 55 3.37 -0.59 3.07
CA SER A 55 4.76 -0.61 2.63
C SER A 55 5.60 0.40 3.43
N PRO A 56 6.94 0.28 3.47
CA PRO A 56 7.82 1.19 4.21
C PRO A 56 8.15 2.47 3.41
N LEU A 57 7.26 2.91 2.52
CA LEU A 57 7.41 4.14 1.75
C LEU A 57 6.59 5.26 2.39
N ARG A 58 7.13 6.48 2.38
CA ARG A 58 6.57 7.61 3.14
C ARG A 58 5.12 7.89 2.77
N ARG A 59 4.77 7.87 1.49
CA ARG A 59 3.38 8.06 1.04
C ARG A 59 2.39 6.99 1.53
N THR A 60 2.80 5.72 1.67
CA THR A 60 1.90 4.68 2.20
C THR A 60 1.74 4.82 3.70
N ILE A 61 2.80 5.22 4.41
CA ILE A 61 2.76 5.53 5.84
C ILE A 61 1.86 6.74 6.10
N GLN A 62 2.03 7.84 5.34
CA GLN A 62 1.16 9.01 5.44
C GLN A 62 -0.30 8.67 5.12
N THR A 63 -0.55 7.87 4.07
CA THR A 63 -1.92 7.43 3.76
C THR A 63 -2.50 6.63 4.92
N ALA A 64 -1.73 5.70 5.49
CA ALA A 64 -2.16 4.90 6.62
C ALA A 64 -2.53 5.78 7.84
N VAL A 65 -1.62 6.66 8.23
CA VAL A 65 -1.76 7.54 9.41
C VAL A 65 -2.93 8.51 9.26
N HIS A 66 -3.10 9.13 8.09
CA HIS A 66 -4.14 10.14 7.88
C HIS A 66 -5.51 9.55 7.56
N SER A 67 -5.58 8.38 6.92
CA SER A 67 -6.87 7.75 6.59
C SER A 67 -7.40 6.84 7.69
N PHE A 68 -6.52 6.23 8.49
CA PHE A 68 -6.89 5.18 9.45
C PHE A 68 -6.54 5.56 10.89
N GLY A 69 -6.51 6.86 11.20
CA GLY A 69 -6.39 7.36 12.57
C GLY A 69 -7.35 6.68 13.57
N PRO A 70 -8.65 6.48 13.25
CA PRO A 70 -9.57 5.74 14.12
C PRO A 70 -9.11 4.32 14.46
N ILE A 71 -8.43 3.63 13.53
CA ILE A 71 -7.81 2.31 13.79
C ILE A 71 -6.56 2.48 14.65
N LEU A 72 -5.69 3.44 14.34
CA LEU A 72 -4.38 3.59 15.00
C LEU A 72 -4.43 4.11 16.44
N THR A 73 -5.53 4.78 16.82
CA THR A 73 -5.82 5.13 18.21
C THR A 73 -6.10 3.91 19.10
N ARG A 74 -6.50 2.78 18.50
CA ARG A 74 -6.69 1.51 19.21
C ARG A 74 -5.34 0.84 19.41
N THR A 75 -4.80 0.94 20.63
CA THR A 75 -3.44 0.50 20.94
C THR A 75 -3.23 -1.00 20.76
N GLU A 76 -4.31 -1.80 20.86
CA GLU A 76 -4.30 -3.24 20.64
C GLU A 76 -4.16 -3.64 19.16
N VAL A 77 -4.41 -2.73 18.22
CA VAL A 77 -4.25 -2.98 16.78
C VAL A 77 -2.82 -2.65 16.35
N PRO A 78 -1.97 -3.64 15.99
CA PRO A 78 -0.62 -3.36 15.51
C PRO A 78 -0.62 -2.61 14.17
N PHE A 79 0.42 -1.79 13.96
CA PHE A 79 0.72 -1.18 12.66
C PHE A 79 2.12 -1.57 12.18
N LEU A 80 2.19 -2.43 11.17
CA LEU A 80 3.42 -3.02 10.68
C LEU A 80 3.87 -2.42 9.33
N LEU A 81 5.17 -2.19 9.17
CA LEU A 81 5.76 -1.91 7.86
C LEU A 81 6.26 -3.20 7.21
N HIS A 82 5.77 -3.49 6.00
CA HIS A 82 6.11 -4.72 5.30
C HIS A 82 6.69 -4.46 3.89
N PRO A 83 8.01 -4.62 3.68
CA PRO A 83 8.67 -4.29 2.41
C PRO A 83 8.19 -5.07 1.18
N LYS A 84 7.58 -6.25 1.35
CA LYS A 84 7.06 -7.02 0.20
C LYS A 84 5.96 -6.26 -0.55
N ALA A 85 5.26 -5.35 0.13
CA ALA A 85 4.20 -4.52 -0.43
C ALA A 85 4.69 -3.21 -1.08
N GLN A 86 5.99 -3.07 -1.37
CA GLN A 86 6.55 -1.88 -2.00
C GLN A 86 6.20 -1.77 -3.50
N GLU A 87 6.30 -0.55 -4.05
CA GLU A 87 6.08 -0.32 -5.48
C GLU A 87 7.11 -1.04 -6.36
N VAL A 88 6.76 -1.29 -7.62
CA VAL A 88 7.56 -2.09 -8.57
C VAL A 88 8.80 -1.35 -9.05
N SER A 89 8.67 -0.17 -9.65
CA SER A 89 9.78 0.43 -10.40
C SER A 89 10.96 0.91 -9.54
N GLU A 90 12.14 0.98 -10.15
CA GLU A 90 13.39 1.44 -9.53
C GLU A 90 13.57 2.97 -9.52
N ARG A 91 12.56 3.72 -9.97
CA ARG A 91 12.57 5.19 -9.91
C ARG A 91 12.82 5.65 -8.48
N ASN A 92 13.56 6.75 -8.31
CA ASN A 92 13.99 7.21 -6.98
C ASN A 92 12.80 7.46 -6.01
N CYS A 93 11.64 7.84 -6.54
CA CYS A 93 10.41 8.00 -5.76
C CYS A 93 9.90 6.71 -5.11
N ASN A 94 10.37 5.57 -5.57
CA ASN A 94 10.03 4.23 -5.08
C ASN A 94 11.18 3.59 -4.30
N VAL A 95 12.31 4.27 -4.15
CA VAL A 95 13.47 3.83 -3.37
C VAL A 95 13.38 4.40 -1.96
N GLY A 96 12.88 3.57 -1.04
CA GLY A 96 12.70 3.95 0.37
C GLY A 96 14.00 4.17 1.14
N PHE A 97 13.83 4.50 2.42
CA PHE A 97 14.92 4.65 3.39
C PHE A 97 15.24 3.33 4.11
N ALA A 98 16.49 3.15 4.52
CA ALA A 98 16.83 2.10 5.49
C ALA A 98 16.11 2.36 6.83
N LYS A 99 16.02 1.34 7.70
CA LYS A 99 15.23 1.36 8.94
C LYS A 99 15.42 2.64 9.79
N GLU A 100 16.65 2.96 10.18
CA GLU A 100 16.91 4.11 11.07
C GLU A 100 16.65 5.47 10.39
N PRO A 101 17.12 5.73 9.15
CA PRO A 101 16.71 6.93 8.43
C PRO A 101 15.19 7.03 8.23
N LEU A 102 14.50 5.91 7.99
CA LEU A 102 13.04 5.91 7.83
C LEU A 102 12.33 6.35 9.12
N LYS A 103 12.78 5.88 10.29
CA LYS A 103 12.26 6.35 11.60
C LYS A 103 12.41 7.86 11.76
N ALA A 104 13.59 8.39 11.41
CA ALA A 104 13.85 9.83 11.47
C ALA A 104 12.95 10.62 10.51
N GLU A 105 12.75 10.12 9.29
CA GLU A 105 11.85 10.75 8.31
C GLU A 105 10.38 10.69 8.75
N VAL A 106 9.92 9.57 9.30
CA VAL A 106 8.56 9.46 9.87
C VAL A 106 8.36 10.47 10.99
N LYS A 107 9.32 10.61 11.90
CA LYS A 107 9.23 11.63 12.96
C LYS A 107 9.05 13.04 12.39
N LYS A 108 9.82 13.40 11.35
CA LYS A 108 9.70 14.71 10.67
C LYS A 108 8.36 14.88 9.97
N LEU A 109 7.83 13.84 9.35
CA LEU A 109 6.57 13.90 8.61
C LEU A 109 5.37 14.29 9.48
N PHE A 110 5.40 13.90 10.75
CA PHE A 110 4.28 14.10 11.68
C PHE A 110 4.63 15.06 12.83
N GLU A 111 5.75 15.77 12.75
CA GLU A 111 6.12 16.76 13.74
C GLU A 111 5.08 17.89 13.78
N GLY A 112 4.51 18.15 14.96
CA GLY A 112 3.48 19.17 15.16
C GLY A 112 2.07 18.79 14.70
N HIS A 113 1.85 17.55 14.24
CA HIS A 113 0.50 17.05 13.96
C HIS A 113 -0.21 16.59 15.24
N ASP A 114 -1.46 17.03 15.44
CA ASP A 114 -2.33 16.51 16.48
C ASP A 114 -3.15 15.33 15.93
N LEU A 115 -2.66 14.12 16.19
CA LEU A 115 -3.26 12.86 15.69
C LEU A 115 -3.98 12.07 16.81
N GLY A 116 -3.86 12.50 18.07
CA GLY A 116 -4.35 11.75 19.22
C GLY A 116 -3.56 10.49 19.57
N TYR A 117 -2.42 10.23 18.92
CA TYR A 117 -1.49 9.13 19.22
C TYR A 117 -0.08 9.46 18.74
N ASP A 118 0.94 8.85 19.36
CA ASP A 118 2.34 9.00 18.93
C ASP A 118 2.68 8.04 17.79
N VAL A 119 2.67 8.54 16.55
CA VAL A 119 3.00 7.77 15.34
C VAL A 119 4.33 7.02 15.45
N GLY A 120 5.35 7.64 16.06
CA GLY A 120 6.68 7.03 16.18
C GLY A 120 6.66 5.73 16.98
N SER A 121 5.87 5.70 18.06
CA SER A 121 5.68 4.51 18.90
C SER A 121 4.68 3.48 18.34
N ARG A 122 3.78 3.89 17.44
CA ARG A 122 2.74 3.00 16.89
C ARG A 122 3.25 2.10 15.77
N ILE A 123 4.30 2.52 15.07
CA ILE A 123 4.81 1.81 13.90
C ILE A 123 5.84 0.76 14.33
N ASP A 124 5.60 -0.48 13.93
CA ASP A 124 6.56 -1.56 13.97
C ASP A 124 7.42 -1.55 12.69
N TYR A 125 8.74 -1.41 12.90
CA TYR A 125 9.74 -1.34 11.84
C TYR A 125 10.51 -2.66 11.66
N ASP A 126 10.17 -3.73 12.36
CA ASP A 126 10.95 -4.97 12.38
C ASP A 126 11.09 -5.58 10.99
N GLY A 127 10.01 -5.57 10.22
CA GLY A 127 9.99 -6.02 8.82
C GLY A 127 10.85 -5.20 7.86
N VAL A 128 11.31 -4.00 8.24
CA VAL A 128 12.18 -3.14 7.41
C VAL A 128 13.63 -3.62 7.46
N GLU A 129 13.89 -4.77 6.85
CA GLU A 129 15.19 -5.44 6.86
C GLU A 129 16.26 -4.74 6.02
N GLU A 130 17.53 -5.05 6.28
CA GLU A 130 18.64 -4.49 5.50
C GLU A 130 18.52 -4.87 4.01
N GLY A 131 18.73 -3.90 3.11
CA GLY A 131 18.67 -4.13 1.67
C GLY A 131 17.28 -4.17 1.05
N TRP A 132 16.20 -4.03 1.83
CA TRP A 132 14.80 -4.04 1.33
C TRP A 132 14.54 -3.02 0.22
N ASN A 133 15.24 -1.89 0.27
CA ASN A 133 15.13 -0.75 -0.63
C ASN A 133 16.15 -0.78 -1.78
N SER A 134 16.85 -1.90 -2.00
CA SER A 134 17.90 -2.02 -3.01
C SER A 134 17.41 -1.97 -4.46
N LYS A 135 16.14 -2.32 -4.70
CA LYS A 135 15.55 -2.50 -6.04
C LYS A 135 16.35 -3.47 -6.92
N LYS A 136 16.94 -4.51 -6.33
CA LYS A 136 17.74 -5.53 -7.03
C LYS A 136 17.35 -6.94 -6.58
N GLY A 137 17.51 -7.91 -7.46
CA GLY A 137 17.23 -9.32 -7.15
C GLY A 137 15.78 -9.50 -6.70
N TYR A 138 15.57 -10.10 -5.53
CA TYR A 138 14.23 -10.25 -4.92
C TYR A 138 13.45 -8.92 -4.77
N TRP A 139 14.17 -7.81 -4.61
CA TRP A 139 13.58 -6.47 -4.47
C TRP A 139 13.43 -5.72 -5.79
N GLY A 140 13.90 -6.31 -6.89
CA GLY A 140 13.97 -5.69 -8.21
C GLY A 140 12.63 -5.49 -8.90
N PRO A 141 12.60 -4.68 -9.98
CA PRO A 141 11.41 -4.40 -10.76
C PRO A 141 11.06 -5.51 -11.76
N GLU A 142 11.89 -6.54 -11.90
CA GLU A 142 11.69 -7.63 -12.85
C GLU A 142 10.41 -8.41 -12.53
N LYS A 143 9.68 -8.83 -13.58
CA LYS A 143 8.36 -9.48 -13.46
C LYS A 143 8.38 -10.63 -12.46
N GLU A 144 9.35 -11.53 -12.59
CA GLU A 144 9.48 -12.73 -11.77
C GLU A 144 9.78 -12.39 -10.30
N ALA A 145 10.57 -11.34 -10.06
CA ALA A 145 10.86 -10.87 -8.71
C ALA A 145 9.60 -10.29 -8.06
N VAL A 146 8.83 -9.49 -8.79
CA VAL A 146 7.58 -8.88 -8.30
C VAL A 146 6.50 -9.94 -8.06
N GLU A 147 6.34 -10.90 -8.97
CA GLU A 147 5.40 -12.04 -8.83
C GLU A 147 5.74 -12.87 -7.58
N LYS A 148 7.02 -13.21 -7.40
CA LYS A 148 7.48 -13.94 -6.22
C LYS A 148 7.20 -13.16 -4.93
N ARG A 149 7.48 -11.86 -4.92
CA ARG A 149 7.29 -11.00 -3.75
C ARG A 149 5.80 -10.78 -3.44
N ALA A 150 4.95 -10.73 -4.46
CA ALA A 150 3.49 -10.69 -4.32
C ALA A 150 2.93 -12.01 -3.75
N ALA A 151 3.39 -13.15 -4.25
CA ALA A 151 3.04 -14.47 -3.70
C ALA A 151 3.46 -14.60 -2.23
N ASP A 152 4.69 -14.19 -1.89
CA ASP A 152 5.17 -14.21 -0.51
C ASP A 152 4.39 -13.26 0.42
N MET A 153 3.90 -12.14 -0.11
CA MET A 153 3.02 -11.23 0.63
C MET A 153 1.66 -11.89 0.91
N ARG A 154 1.08 -12.58 -0.08
CA ARG A 154 -0.17 -13.33 0.10
C ARG A 154 0.00 -14.47 1.10
N ALA A 155 1.08 -15.25 1.00
CA ALA A 155 1.43 -16.31 1.95
C ALA A 155 1.55 -15.77 3.38
N TRP A 156 2.28 -14.67 3.57
CA TRP A 156 2.41 -14.04 4.88
C TRP A 156 1.06 -13.58 5.45
N LEU A 157 0.18 -13.00 4.62
CA LEU A 157 -1.18 -12.61 5.03
C LEU A 157 -2.07 -13.82 5.34
N TYR A 158 -1.94 -14.91 4.58
CA TYR A 158 -2.74 -16.12 4.75
C TYR A 158 -2.54 -16.76 6.13
N GLU A 159 -1.33 -16.68 6.66
CA GLU A 159 -0.96 -17.24 7.97
C GLU A 159 -1.33 -16.35 9.16
N ARG A 160 -1.81 -15.13 8.91
CA ARG A 160 -2.17 -14.20 10.00
C ARG A 160 -3.37 -14.71 10.79
N SER A 161 -3.32 -14.45 12.10
CA SER A 161 -4.39 -14.83 13.03
C SER A 161 -5.51 -13.79 13.12
N GLU A 162 -5.25 -12.58 12.65
CA GLU A 162 -6.20 -11.48 12.56
C GLU A 162 -7.38 -11.81 11.65
N LYS A 163 -8.55 -11.22 11.90
CA LYS A 163 -9.74 -11.47 11.07
C LYS A 163 -9.81 -10.49 9.90
N THR A 164 -9.48 -9.23 10.14
CA THR A 164 -9.49 -8.18 9.12
C THR A 164 -8.18 -7.41 9.14
N ILE A 165 -7.55 -7.33 7.97
CA ILE A 165 -6.27 -6.64 7.78
C ILE A 165 -6.46 -5.53 6.74
N VAL A 166 -5.98 -4.33 7.03
CA VAL A 166 -5.82 -3.28 6.01
C VAL A 166 -4.39 -3.27 5.50
N LEU A 167 -4.22 -3.29 4.17
CA LEU A 167 -2.94 -3.17 3.50
C LEU A 167 -2.90 -1.92 2.61
N VAL A 168 -2.12 -0.92 3.00
CA VAL A 168 -1.86 0.28 2.18
C VAL A 168 -0.60 0.08 1.32
N THR A 169 -0.78 0.09 0.01
CA THR A 169 0.25 -0.24 -0.98
C THR A 169 0.11 0.62 -2.24
N HIS A 170 0.57 0.15 -3.39
CA HIS A 170 0.79 0.94 -4.61
C HIS A 170 0.11 0.34 -5.82
N GLY A 171 -0.12 1.18 -6.83
CA GLY A 171 -0.96 0.83 -7.97
C GLY A 171 -0.39 -0.32 -8.82
N ALA A 172 0.88 -0.25 -9.23
CA ALA A 172 1.43 -1.29 -10.10
C ALA A 172 1.63 -2.61 -9.34
N PHE A 173 2.08 -2.56 -8.08
CA PHE A 173 2.20 -3.75 -7.24
C PHE A 173 0.87 -4.50 -7.05
N LEU A 174 -0.25 -3.78 -6.96
CA LEU A 174 -1.56 -4.40 -6.74
C LEU A 174 -1.97 -5.39 -7.83
N HIS A 175 -1.59 -5.16 -9.09
CA HIS A 175 -1.88 -6.10 -10.18
C HIS A 175 -1.25 -7.48 -9.96
N TYR A 176 -0.01 -7.50 -9.46
CA TYR A 176 0.69 -8.73 -9.10
C TYR A 176 0.12 -9.35 -7.82
N PHE A 177 -0.22 -8.51 -6.85
CA PHE A 177 -0.76 -8.95 -5.56
C PHE A 177 -2.13 -9.59 -5.70
N THR A 178 -3.02 -9.02 -6.51
CA THR A 178 -4.38 -9.53 -6.74
C THR A 178 -4.50 -10.48 -7.92
N GLU A 179 -3.41 -10.67 -8.68
CA GLU A 179 -3.38 -11.49 -9.90
C GLU A 179 -4.44 -11.04 -10.92
N ASP A 180 -4.73 -9.74 -10.91
CA ASP A 180 -5.80 -9.12 -11.68
C ASP A 180 -5.25 -7.92 -12.47
N TRP A 181 -5.36 -8.02 -13.78
CA TRP A 181 -4.91 -7.02 -14.75
C TRP A 181 -6.09 -6.37 -15.47
N GLU A 182 -7.33 -6.63 -15.04
CA GLU A 182 -8.51 -6.00 -15.61
C GLU A 182 -8.41 -4.46 -15.53
N GLY A 183 -8.68 -3.80 -16.66
CA GLY A 183 -8.60 -2.34 -16.78
C GLY A 183 -7.18 -1.77 -16.81
N TYR A 184 -6.13 -2.59 -16.71
CA TYR A 184 -4.76 -2.10 -16.82
C TYR A 184 -4.52 -1.53 -18.21
N HIS A 185 -4.01 -0.30 -18.25
CA HIS A 185 -3.54 0.32 -19.48
C HIS A 185 -2.10 0.82 -19.28
N PRO A 186 -1.13 0.47 -20.15
CA PRO A 186 0.27 0.84 -19.97
C PRO A 186 0.51 2.35 -19.84
N SER A 187 -0.32 3.19 -20.49
CA SER A 187 -0.19 4.64 -20.36
C SER A 187 -0.59 5.17 -18.99
N LEU A 188 -1.36 4.39 -18.22
CA LEU A 188 -1.85 4.77 -16.91
C LEU A 188 -0.96 4.22 -15.77
N GLY A 189 -0.23 3.13 -16.03
CA GLY A 189 0.65 2.49 -15.05
C GLY A 189 -0.07 1.68 -13.96
N SER A 190 -1.37 1.91 -13.73
CA SER A 190 -2.22 1.10 -12.86
C SER A 190 -3.71 1.30 -13.20
N ALA A 191 -4.53 0.27 -12.93
CA ALA A 191 -6.00 0.36 -12.98
C ALA A 191 -6.64 0.77 -11.64
N TYR A 192 -5.84 0.98 -10.60
CA TYR A 192 -6.32 1.39 -9.27
C TYR A 192 -6.25 2.91 -9.14
N HIS A 193 -7.32 3.58 -8.69
CA HIS A 193 -7.29 5.00 -8.37
C HIS A 193 -6.58 5.26 -7.02
N ASN A 194 -6.08 6.48 -6.80
CA ASN A 194 -5.55 6.86 -5.49
C ASN A 194 -6.65 6.72 -4.43
N CYS A 195 -6.30 6.23 -3.23
CA CYS A 195 -7.24 5.90 -2.15
C CYS A 195 -8.34 4.89 -2.51
N GLU A 196 -8.24 4.19 -3.65
CA GLU A 196 -9.20 3.13 -3.98
C GLU A 196 -9.08 1.99 -2.96
N VAL A 197 -10.24 1.60 -2.43
CA VAL A 197 -10.38 0.50 -1.47
C VAL A 197 -11.01 -0.68 -2.15
N ARG A 198 -10.37 -1.84 -2.02
CA ARG A 198 -10.94 -3.12 -2.44
C ARG A 198 -10.80 -4.16 -1.34
N GLN A 199 -11.78 -5.04 -1.22
CA GLN A 199 -11.81 -6.08 -0.20
C GLN A 199 -11.71 -7.47 -0.84
N PHE A 200 -10.91 -8.33 -0.22
CA PHE A 200 -10.59 -9.66 -0.70
C PHE A 200 -10.68 -10.70 0.42
N THR A 201 -10.98 -11.93 0.02
CA THR A 201 -10.86 -13.13 0.85
C THR A 201 -9.98 -14.14 0.15
N PHE A 202 -9.29 -14.99 0.90
CA PHE A 202 -8.53 -16.09 0.29
C PHE A 202 -9.43 -17.12 -0.37
N THR A 203 -8.95 -17.72 -1.45
CA THR A 203 -9.68 -18.78 -2.16
C THR A 203 -9.71 -20.07 -1.33
N PRO A 204 -10.73 -20.95 -1.52
CA PRO A 204 -10.79 -22.23 -0.81
C PRO A 204 -9.59 -23.15 -1.05
N GLU A 205 -8.91 -23.01 -2.19
CA GLU A 205 -7.76 -23.81 -2.60
C GLU A 205 -6.43 -23.28 -2.04
N SER A 206 -6.45 -22.11 -1.39
CA SER A 206 -5.24 -21.48 -0.88
C SER A 206 -4.53 -22.34 0.18
N THR A 207 -3.21 -22.34 0.13
CA THR A 207 -2.35 -22.96 1.16
C THR A 207 -1.28 -21.97 1.62
N GLN A 208 -0.54 -22.33 2.68
CA GLN A 208 0.56 -21.51 3.19
C GLN A 208 1.63 -21.17 2.12
N GLY A 209 1.87 -22.07 1.16
CA GLY A 209 2.85 -21.86 0.09
C GLY A 209 2.27 -21.37 -1.23
N ASP A 210 0.94 -21.31 -1.35
CA ASP A 210 0.23 -21.04 -2.59
C ASP A 210 -1.11 -20.36 -2.26
N ALA A 211 -1.02 -19.12 -1.81
CA ALA A 211 -2.16 -18.35 -1.35
C ALA A 211 -2.66 -17.41 -2.47
N HIS A 212 -3.95 -17.47 -2.74
CA HIS A 212 -4.63 -16.67 -3.75
C HIS A 212 -5.80 -15.92 -3.13
N ILE A 213 -6.10 -14.74 -3.67
CA ILE A 213 -7.17 -13.89 -3.15
C ILE A 213 -8.21 -13.62 -4.22
N LYS A 214 -9.47 -13.53 -3.79
CA LYS A 214 -10.61 -13.21 -4.63
C LYS A 214 -11.34 -12.01 -4.07
N GLU A 215 -11.62 -11.06 -4.95
CA GLU A 215 -12.36 -9.86 -4.60
C GLU A 215 -13.79 -10.20 -4.14
N THR A 216 -14.24 -9.57 -3.06
CA THR A 216 -15.58 -9.78 -2.49
C THR A 216 -16.67 -9.04 -3.26
N THR A 217 -17.92 -9.46 -3.10
CA THR A 217 -19.08 -8.75 -3.65
C THR A 217 -19.16 -7.32 -3.13
N TRP A 218 -18.94 -7.12 -1.82
CA TRP A 218 -18.92 -5.79 -1.21
C TRP A 218 -17.91 -4.88 -1.92
N SER A 219 -16.71 -5.38 -2.22
CA SER A 219 -15.69 -4.60 -2.93
C SER A 219 -16.17 -4.15 -4.32
N ARG A 220 -16.71 -5.08 -5.12
CA ARG A 220 -17.17 -4.78 -6.48
C ARG A 220 -18.28 -3.72 -6.50
N GLU A 221 -19.14 -3.73 -5.50
CA GLU A 221 -20.25 -2.78 -5.35
C GLU A 221 -19.79 -1.40 -4.85
N ASN A 222 -18.64 -1.32 -4.16
CA ASN A 222 -18.23 -0.10 -3.44
C ASN A 222 -16.93 0.55 -3.95
N ARG A 223 -16.08 -0.15 -4.73
CA ARG A 223 -14.75 0.32 -5.15
C ARG A 223 -14.74 1.61 -5.99
N SER A 224 -15.88 2.01 -6.54
CA SER A 224 -16.03 3.27 -7.29
C SER A 224 -16.29 4.51 -6.43
N HIS A 225 -16.55 4.37 -5.12
CA HIS A 225 -16.96 5.49 -4.27
C HIS A 225 -15.87 6.54 -4.02
N VAL A 226 -14.60 6.14 -3.99
CA VAL A 226 -13.45 7.03 -3.73
C VAL A 226 -12.68 7.35 -5.04
N ALA A 227 -13.15 6.85 -6.18
CA ALA A 227 -12.47 7.04 -7.46
C ALA A 227 -12.54 8.52 -7.89
N GLU A 228 -11.38 9.15 -8.02
CA GLU A 228 -11.27 10.51 -8.58
C GLU A 228 -11.86 10.59 -9.99
N LYS A 229 -12.61 11.67 -10.25
CA LYS A 229 -13.07 12.05 -11.61
C LYS A 229 -11.96 12.65 -12.49
N GLU A 230 -10.84 13.06 -11.89
CA GLU A 230 -9.70 13.62 -12.62
C GLU A 230 -8.43 12.86 -12.25
N SER A 231 -8.23 11.74 -12.93
CA SER A 231 -6.95 11.06 -12.89
C SER A 231 -5.92 11.90 -13.66
N VAL A 232 -5.18 12.76 -12.97
CA VAL A 232 -3.92 13.27 -13.53
C VAL A 232 -2.92 12.13 -13.46
N VAL A 233 -3.07 11.19 -14.39
CA VAL A 233 -2.12 10.11 -14.57
C VAL A 233 -0.92 10.70 -15.28
N VAL A 234 -0.02 11.33 -14.52
CA VAL A 234 1.35 11.48 -15.01
C VAL A 234 1.89 10.07 -15.07
N ALA A 235 1.88 9.52 -16.29
CA ALA A 235 2.23 8.16 -16.58
C ALA A 235 3.44 7.71 -15.75
N GLU A 236 3.27 6.61 -15.02
CA GLU A 236 4.36 5.85 -14.41
C GLU A 236 5.17 5.15 -15.54
N ARG A 237 5.62 5.95 -16.52
CA ARG A 237 6.22 5.54 -17.79
C ARG A 237 7.46 4.67 -17.59
N ASP A 238 7.48 3.55 -18.31
CA ASP A 238 8.63 2.70 -18.57
C ASP A 238 9.27 2.05 -17.34
N GLY A 239 8.93 0.77 -17.15
CA GLY A 239 9.56 -0.14 -16.20
C GLY A 239 8.86 -1.48 -16.07
N VAL A 240 7.56 -1.53 -16.35
CA VAL A 240 6.78 -2.78 -16.29
C VAL A 240 6.13 -3.02 -17.64
N ARG A 241 6.77 -3.82 -18.48
CA ARG A 241 6.08 -4.46 -19.60
C ARG A 241 5.50 -5.77 -19.06
N PRO A 242 4.18 -5.95 -18.98
CA PRO A 242 3.64 -7.28 -19.03
C PRO A 242 4.05 -7.84 -20.39
N ALA A 243 4.87 -8.89 -20.40
CA ALA A 243 4.83 -9.83 -21.51
C ALA A 243 3.43 -10.46 -21.44
N LEU A 244 2.53 -9.96 -22.29
CA LEU A 244 1.31 -10.67 -22.67
C LEU A 244 1.68 -11.90 -23.49
#